data_AF-A0A9J7L0Q5-F1
#
_entry.id   AF-A0A9J7L0Q5-F1
#
_cell.length_a   1.000
_cell.length_b   1.000
_cell.length_c   1.000
_cell.angle_alpha   90.00
_cell.angle_beta   90.00
_cell.angle_gamma   90.00
#
_symmetry.space_group_name_H-M   'P 1'
#
loop_
_entity.id
_entity.type
_entity.pdbx_description
1 polymer ?
#
loop_
_entity_poly.entity_id
_entity_poly.type
_entity_poly.pdbx_seq_one_letter_code
_entity_poly.pdbx_strand_id
1 'polypeptide(L)'
;RAAAAVVLAVLVSGSIVLAFYLGEIAKQPKSPHEVSESTNDEYEEALLELVGGINCTEVTEALEKLKQGETDVLGSAVDVSRHVEFKEYLRGRASEIKCEVDESYFFGHKGESDSEESRAKRSWFRYCPTRWVGDGWCDPGCNTAGYRYDDGDCCPDTCGARRRRYRCGIAGYNCHQGQSGPPAAFTSTTRLCYRWYPDGDGGQCGGGAARQLCASVDQMTPYYRDDTDNRGGGCRMSWRIESSYQYSASWFRNVQLCYRWYADGDGGQCGSAGGGGPNGEFCAAVNQWTTYYRDDTDRRGGGCRMSWRLKLPYNAPSWARDLNLCYYWYPDGDGGQCGGGVSRQLCARANSYTPYYRDDTDNRGGGCRMSWGIKLN
;
A
#
# COMPACT_ATOMS: atom_id res chain seq x y z
N ARG A 1 63.28 -10.75 49.55
CA ARG A 1 63.32 -9.88 48.34
C ARG A 1 63.29 -10.80 47.13
N ALA A 2 62.36 -10.59 46.20
CA ALA A 2 62.08 -11.43 45.01
C ALA A 2 61.58 -12.85 45.37
N ALA A 3 60.76 -13.57 44.61
CA ALA A 3 59.87 -13.32 43.47
C ALA A 3 59.00 -14.60 43.37
N ALA A 4 57.75 -14.49 42.90
CA ALA A 4 57.07 -15.57 42.17
C ALA A 4 55.78 -15.04 41.55
N ALA A 5 55.77 -14.93 40.23
CA ALA A 5 54.58 -14.77 39.42
C ALA A 5 53.86 -16.13 39.32
N VAL A 6 52.54 -16.14 39.51
CA VAL A 6 51.66 -17.21 39.05
C VAL A 6 50.70 -16.58 38.05
N VAL A 7 50.87 -16.96 36.79
CA VAL A 7 49.91 -16.71 35.72
C VAL A 7 48.76 -17.67 35.95
N LEU A 8 47.59 -17.16 36.33
CA LEU A 8 46.32 -17.89 36.25
C LEU A 8 45.54 -17.29 35.08
N ALA A 9 45.53 -17.99 33.96
CA ALA A 9 44.58 -17.73 32.89
C ALA A 9 43.20 -18.14 33.40
N VAL A 10 42.29 -17.17 33.53
CA VAL A 10 40.87 -17.45 33.77
C VAL A 10 40.10 -16.87 32.58
N LEU A 11 39.59 -17.77 31.74
CA LEU A 11 38.47 -17.50 30.86
C LEU A 11 37.25 -17.25 31.76
N VAL A 12 36.88 -15.99 31.97
CA VAL A 12 35.68 -15.61 32.72
C VAL A 12 34.59 -15.24 31.72
N SER A 13 33.59 -16.11 31.63
CA SER A 13 32.30 -15.84 30.98
C SER A 13 31.58 -14.68 31.68
N GLY A 14 30.84 -13.88 30.90
CA GLY A 14 30.26 -12.57 31.25
C GLY A 14 29.28 -12.49 32.43
N SER A 15 29.09 -13.54 33.22
CA SER A 15 28.13 -13.58 34.32
C SER A 15 28.56 -12.77 35.56
N ILE A 16 29.85 -12.47 35.73
CA ILE A 16 30.35 -11.76 36.93
C ILE A 16 30.23 -10.23 36.82
N VAL A 17 30.17 -9.67 35.60
CA VAL A 17 29.99 -8.22 35.41
C VAL A 17 28.56 -7.78 35.77
N LEU A 18 27.57 -8.65 35.59
CA LEU A 18 26.16 -8.36 35.90
C LEU A 18 25.91 -8.19 37.41
N ALA A 19 26.62 -8.95 38.26
CA ALA A 19 26.43 -8.89 39.71
C ALA A 19 27.07 -7.65 40.36
N PHE A 20 28.16 -7.13 39.80
CA PHE A 20 28.85 -5.95 40.35
C PHE A 20 28.14 -4.63 40.01
N TYR A 21 27.43 -4.56 38.88
CA TYR A 21 26.74 -3.32 38.46
C TYR A 21 25.40 -3.11 39.20
N LEU A 22 24.71 -4.18 39.57
CA LEU A 22 23.42 -4.11 40.27
C LEU A 22 23.54 -3.72 41.75
N GLY A 23 24.74 -3.81 42.34
CA GLY A 23 24.99 -3.46 43.74
C GLY A 23 25.11 -1.95 44.03
N GLU A 24 25.42 -1.12 43.02
CA GLU A 24 25.66 0.33 43.21
C GLU A 24 24.40 1.19 43.10
N ILE A 25 23.31 0.69 42.50
CA ILE A 25 22.06 1.44 42.30
C ILE A 25 21.17 1.43 43.56
N ALA A 26 21.42 0.53 44.51
CA ALA A 26 20.65 0.43 45.75
C ALA A 26 21.16 1.41 46.84
N LYS A 27 21.00 2.72 46.66
CA LYS A 27 21.09 3.70 47.74
C LYS A 27 19.75 4.42 47.99
N GLN A 28 19.09 3.91 49.04
CA GLN A 28 17.95 4.41 49.83
C GLN A 28 16.57 4.59 49.16
N PRO A 29 15.49 4.04 49.75
CA PRO A 29 14.14 4.27 49.27
C PRO A 29 13.67 5.72 49.58
N LYS A 30 13.25 6.44 48.55
CA LYS A 30 12.50 7.71 48.69
C LYS A 30 11.07 7.43 49.15
N SER A 31 10.49 8.40 49.86
CA SER A 31 9.16 8.26 50.48
C SER A 31 8.02 8.18 49.44
N PRO A 32 6.83 7.65 49.80
CA PRO A 32 5.73 7.34 48.87
C PRO A 32 5.08 8.54 48.14
N HIS A 33 5.57 9.77 48.32
CA HIS A 33 4.97 10.98 47.75
C HIS A 33 5.77 11.65 46.61
N GLU A 34 6.84 11.05 46.12
CA GLU A 34 7.63 11.56 44.97
C GLU A 34 7.77 10.52 43.84
N VAL A 35 6.68 10.19 43.16
CA VAL A 35 6.75 9.48 41.86
C VAL A 35 6.21 10.40 40.78
N SER A 36 7.12 11.04 40.03
CA SER A 36 6.81 11.87 38.87
C SER A 36 7.14 11.13 37.57
N GLU A 37 6.57 11.55 36.43
CA GLU A 37 6.70 10.97 35.08
C GLU A 37 8.14 10.70 34.59
N SER A 38 9.19 11.20 35.26
CA SER A 38 10.59 11.00 34.87
C SER A 38 11.11 9.56 35.08
N THR A 39 10.40 8.70 35.82
CA THR A 39 10.90 7.34 36.12
C THR A 39 10.64 6.32 34.99
N ASN A 40 9.79 6.64 34.01
CA ASN A 40 9.57 5.74 32.86
C ASN A 40 10.68 5.87 31.81
N ASP A 41 11.19 7.08 31.57
CA ASP A 41 12.24 7.32 30.58
C ASP A 41 13.58 6.72 31.02
N GLU A 42 13.94 6.85 32.30
CA GLU A 42 15.14 6.20 32.89
C GLU A 42 15.02 4.66 32.89
N TYR A 43 13.80 4.14 33.01
CA TYR A 43 13.55 2.69 32.96
C TYR A 43 13.65 2.13 31.55
N GLU A 44 13.17 2.87 30.55
CA GLU A 44 13.29 2.49 29.14
C GLU A 44 14.71 2.61 28.60
N GLU A 45 15.48 3.64 29.00
CA GLU A 45 16.93 3.70 28.70
C GLU A 45 17.68 2.52 29.33
N ALA A 46 17.37 2.17 30.58
CA ALA A 46 17.97 1.01 31.25
C ALA A 46 17.60 -0.32 30.56
N LEU A 47 16.37 -0.48 30.06
CA LEU A 47 15.95 -1.66 29.29
C LEU A 47 16.60 -1.72 27.90
N LEU A 48 16.78 -0.57 27.24
CA LEU A 48 17.46 -0.47 25.95
C LEU A 48 18.97 -0.73 26.08
N GLU A 49 19.63 -0.26 27.15
CA GLU A 49 21.04 -0.58 27.43
C GLU A 49 21.24 -2.05 27.86
N LEU A 50 20.32 -2.62 28.65
CA LEU A 50 20.38 -4.02 29.07
C LEU A 50 20.20 -5.00 27.89
N VAL A 51 19.43 -4.61 26.87
CA VAL A 51 18.98 -5.52 25.79
C VAL A 51 19.62 -5.20 24.42
N GLY A 52 20.30 -4.06 24.28
CA GLY A 52 21.00 -3.66 23.05
C GLY A 52 22.13 -4.61 22.62
N GLY A 53 22.61 -5.47 23.53
CA GLY A 53 23.67 -6.45 23.27
C GLY A 53 23.22 -7.92 23.25
N ILE A 54 21.93 -8.21 23.41
CA ILE A 54 21.46 -9.58 23.64
C ILE A 54 21.56 -10.44 22.38
N ASN A 55 22.32 -11.54 22.45
CA ASN A 55 22.43 -12.54 21.38
C ASN A 55 21.40 -13.68 21.55
N CYS A 56 21.24 -14.54 20.54
CA CYS A 56 20.23 -15.62 20.58
C CYS A 56 20.36 -16.56 21.78
N THR A 57 21.57 -16.78 22.30
CA THR A 57 21.79 -17.62 23.48
C THR A 57 21.19 -16.97 24.73
N GLU A 58 21.39 -15.67 24.89
CA GLU A 58 20.88 -14.89 26.03
C GLU A 58 19.36 -14.74 25.99
N VAL A 59 18.76 -14.57 24.81
CA VAL A 59 17.29 -14.61 24.64
C VAL A 59 16.74 -15.98 25.07
N THR A 60 17.40 -17.06 24.62
CA THR A 60 16.95 -18.43 24.91
C THR A 60 17.07 -18.75 26.40
N GLU A 61 18.18 -18.36 27.03
CA GLU A 61 18.40 -18.55 28.46
C GLU A 61 17.39 -17.76 29.32
N ALA A 62 17.07 -16.52 28.93
CA ALA A 62 16.04 -15.72 29.59
C ALA A 62 14.65 -16.37 29.47
N LEU A 63 14.31 -16.91 28.30
CA LEU A 63 13.04 -17.63 28.07
C LEU A 63 12.95 -18.93 28.88
N GLU A 64 14.05 -19.67 29.06
CA GLU A 64 14.09 -20.87 29.90
C GLU A 64 13.92 -20.56 31.39
N LYS A 65 14.58 -19.51 31.89
CA LYS A 65 14.44 -19.08 33.29
C LYS A 65 13.02 -18.61 33.60
N LEU A 66 12.41 -17.86 32.67
CA LEU A 66 10.99 -17.49 32.75
C LEU A 66 10.06 -18.72 32.81
N LYS A 67 10.38 -19.77 32.06
CA LYS A 67 9.60 -21.03 32.04
C LYS A 67 9.70 -21.80 33.37
N GLN A 68 10.85 -21.71 34.05
CA GLN A 68 11.08 -22.33 35.36
C GLN A 68 10.53 -21.50 36.52
N GLY A 69 9.96 -20.31 36.24
CA GLY A 69 9.47 -19.38 37.26
C GLY A 69 10.60 -18.68 38.02
N GLU A 70 11.83 -18.72 37.50
CA GLU A 70 13.00 -18.10 38.11
C GLU A 70 13.06 -16.61 37.72
N THR A 71 12.24 -15.80 38.38
CA THR A 71 12.15 -14.35 38.13
C THR A 71 13.27 -13.57 38.80
N ASP A 72 13.87 -14.14 39.84
CA ASP A 72 14.93 -13.52 40.65
C ASP A 72 16.21 -13.25 39.84
N VAL A 73 16.41 -13.98 38.74
CA VAL A 73 17.59 -13.89 37.86
C VAL A 73 17.49 -12.75 36.85
N LEU A 74 16.30 -12.16 36.66
CA LEU A 74 16.04 -11.06 35.72
C LEU A 74 16.20 -9.67 36.36
N GLY A 75 16.58 -9.64 37.65
CA GLY A 75 16.74 -8.40 38.42
C GLY A 75 15.41 -7.79 38.85
N SER A 76 15.48 -6.74 39.69
CA SER A 76 14.33 -6.01 40.23
C SER A 76 13.48 -5.27 39.17
N ALA A 77 13.88 -5.31 37.90
CA ALA A 77 13.19 -4.72 36.75
C ALA A 77 12.10 -5.64 36.15
N VAL A 78 11.81 -6.79 36.74
CA VAL A 78 10.69 -7.64 36.30
C VAL A 78 9.72 -7.84 37.46
N ASP A 79 8.95 -6.79 37.76
CA ASP A 79 7.78 -6.92 38.62
C ASP A 79 6.78 -7.92 37.98
N VAL A 80 6.19 -8.77 38.82
CA VAL A 80 5.36 -9.92 38.43
C VAL A 80 4.15 -9.50 37.57
N SER A 81 3.74 -8.23 37.66
CA SER A 81 2.67 -7.61 36.87
C SER A 81 2.97 -7.42 35.38
N ARG A 82 4.25 -7.48 34.95
CA ARG A 82 4.70 -7.19 33.57
C ARG A 82 5.28 -8.38 32.80
N HIS A 83 5.12 -9.60 33.32
CA HIS A 83 5.64 -10.83 32.69
C HIS A 83 5.16 -11.06 31.25
N VAL A 84 3.94 -10.65 30.93
CA VAL A 84 3.35 -10.83 29.59
C VAL A 84 3.94 -9.84 28.59
N GLU A 85 4.15 -8.59 28.99
CA GLU A 85 4.74 -7.53 28.16
C GLU A 85 6.20 -7.84 27.83
N PHE A 86 6.96 -8.34 28.81
CA PHE A 86 8.36 -8.73 28.62
C PHE A 86 8.50 -9.96 27.69
N LYS A 87 7.58 -10.93 27.79
CA LYS A 87 7.60 -12.12 26.93
C LYS A 87 7.31 -11.81 25.45
N GLU A 88 6.35 -10.92 25.18
CA GLU A 88 6.06 -10.49 23.79
C GLU A 88 7.16 -9.57 23.23
N TYR A 89 7.81 -8.75 24.08
CA TYR A 89 8.99 -7.99 23.69
C TYR A 89 10.16 -8.88 23.27
N LEU A 90 10.50 -9.91 24.07
CA LEU A 90 11.54 -10.89 23.73
C LEU A 90 11.22 -11.65 22.44
N ARG A 91 9.94 -11.90 22.16
CA ARG A 91 9.48 -12.52 20.92
C ARG A 91 9.72 -11.64 19.69
N GLY A 92 9.38 -10.36 19.78
CA GLY A 92 9.63 -9.38 18.72
C GLY A 92 11.13 -9.30 18.39
N ARG A 93 11.98 -9.22 19.42
CA ARG A 93 13.44 -9.21 19.23
C ARG A 93 13.97 -10.52 18.66
N ALA A 94 13.54 -11.68 19.15
CA ALA A 94 13.96 -12.98 18.59
C ALA A 94 13.65 -13.09 17.08
N SER A 95 12.50 -12.55 16.64
CA SER A 95 12.14 -12.47 15.22
C SER A 95 13.02 -11.49 14.44
N GLU A 96 13.41 -10.36 15.03
CA GLU A 96 14.25 -9.34 14.40
C GLU A 96 15.69 -9.84 14.18
N ILE A 97 16.25 -10.56 15.17
CA ILE A 97 17.63 -11.11 15.11
C ILE A 97 17.70 -12.54 14.56
N LYS A 98 16.59 -13.07 13.99
CA LYS A 98 16.49 -14.40 13.37
C LYS A 98 16.93 -15.56 14.27
N CYS A 99 16.57 -15.53 15.55
CA CYS A 99 16.80 -16.68 16.41
C CYS A 99 15.81 -17.79 16.09
N GLU A 100 16.28 -19.02 15.94
CA GLU A 100 15.43 -20.21 15.97
C GLU A 100 15.01 -20.46 17.42
N VAL A 101 13.96 -19.78 17.87
CA VAL A 101 13.29 -20.08 19.13
C VAL A 101 12.18 -21.10 18.87
N ASP A 102 12.13 -22.14 19.68
CA ASP A 102 11.06 -23.14 19.61
C ASP A 102 9.71 -22.44 19.86
N GLU A 103 8.84 -22.45 18.85
CA GLU A 103 7.53 -21.80 18.92
C GLU A 103 6.61 -22.41 20.00
N SER A 104 6.92 -23.63 20.47
CA SER A 104 6.22 -24.26 21.59
C SER A 104 6.31 -23.43 22.89
N TYR A 105 7.34 -22.57 23.03
CA TYR A 105 7.49 -21.62 24.15
C TYR A 105 6.38 -20.57 24.21
N PHE A 106 5.82 -20.23 23.05
CA PHE A 106 4.78 -19.21 22.95
C PHE A 106 3.38 -19.81 22.78
N PHE A 107 3.28 -20.97 22.15
CA PHE A 107 1.99 -21.53 21.75
C PHE A 107 1.52 -22.76 22.54
N GLY A 108 2.36 -23.34 23.41
CA GLY A 108 2.03 -24.59 24.11
C GLY A 108 1.91 -25.79 23.14
N HIS A 109 2.07 -27.01 23.65
CA HIS A 109 2.04 -28.21 22.81
C HIS A 109 0.72 -28.33 22.03
N LYS A 110 0.81 -28.35 20.68
CA LYS A 110 -0.28 -28.73 19.76
C LYS A 110 -0.63 -30.21 19.94
N GLY A 111 -1.48 -30.51 20.92
CA GLY A 111 -1.90 -31.89 21.19
C GLY A 111 -3.34 -32.05 21.68
N GLU A 112 -4.01 -31.00 22.15
CA GLU A 112 -5.34 -31.14 22.74
C GLU A 112 -6.44 -30.49 21.91
N SER A 113 -7.48 -31.30 21.67
CA SER A 113 -8.79 -30.96 21.13
C SER A 113 -9.28 -29.60 21.63
N ASP A 114 -9.85 -28.79 20.71
CA ASP A 114 -10.48 -27.46 20.94
C ASP A 114 -10.99 -27.24 22.38
N SER A 115 -10.07 -26.86 23.26
CA SER A 115 -10.37 -26.60 24.66
C SER A 115 -10.99 -25.21 24.81
N GLU A 116 -11.80 -24.99 25.84
CA GLU A 116 -12.30 -23.65 26.19
C GLU A 116 -11.16 -22.63 26.32
N GLU A 117 -9.95 -23.06 26.68
CA GLU A 117 -8.75 -22.23 26.75
C GLU A 117 -8.27 -21.77 25.36
N SER A 118 -8.38 -22.62 24.33
CA SER A 118 -8.11 -22.25 22.94
C SER A 118 -9.15 -21.26 22.41
N ARG A 119 -10.40 -21.38 22.89
CA ARG A 119 -11.49 -20.44 22.61
C ARG A 119 -11.29 -19.12 23.35
N ALA A 120 -10.76 -19.15 24.57
CA ALA A 120 -10.38 -17.98 25.35
C ALA A 120 -9.16 -17.28 24.75
N LYS A 121 -8.12 -17.99 24.30
CA LYS A 121 -6.96 -17.40 23.60
C LYS A 121 -7.34 -16.77 22.26
N ARG A 122 -8.30 -17.36 21.51
CA ARG A 122 -8.92 -16.70 20.34
C ARG A 122 -9.85 -15.52 20.72
N SER A 123 -10.31 -15.47 21.97
CA SER A 123 -11.15 -14.39 22.50
C SER A 123 -10.34 -13.17 22.93
N TRP A 124 -9.09 -13.34 23.39
CA TRP A 124 -8.21 -12.21 23.73
C TRP A 124 -7.82 -11.37 22.50
N PHE A 125 -7.78 -11.98 21.31
CA PHE A 125 -7.63 -11.28 20.03
C PHE A 125 -8.84 -10.42 19.60
N ARG A 126 -9.94 -10.42 20.36
CA ARG A 126 -11.15 -9.63 20.04
C ARG A 126 -11.31 -8.38 20.88
N TYR A 127 -10.57 -8.23 21.97
CA TYR A 127 -10.69 -7.06 22.83
C TYR A 127 -9.58 -6.07 22.52
N CYS A 128 -9.96 -4.96 21.89
CA CYS A 128 -9.07 -3.81 21.74
C CYS A 128 -9.51 -2.73 22.73
N PRO A 129 -8.71 -2.43 23.76
CA PRO A 129 -8.98 -1.33 24.67
C PRO A 129 -9.14 -0.01 23.91
N THR A 130 -10.16 0.79 24.22
CA THR A 130 -10.39 2.08 23.53
C THR A 130 -9.25 3.08 23.66
N ARG A 131 -8.33 2.87 24.60
CA ARG A 131 -7.13 3.69 24.81
C ARG A 131 -5.95 3.33 23.89
N TRP A 132 -6.01 2.19 23.22
CA TRP A 132 -5.04 1.70 22.23
C TRP A 132 -5.41 2.22 20.84
N VAL A 133 -6.72 2.21 20.53
CA VAL A 133 -7.26 2.76 19.28
C VAL A 133 -6.90 4.24 19.07
N GLY A 134 -6.05 4.52 18.09
CA GLY A 134 -5.69 5.87 17.66
C GLY A 134 -4.62 6.54 18.53
N ASP A 135 -3.86 5.76 19.29
CA ASP A 135 -2.90 6.25 20.27
C ASP A 135 -1.51 6.54 19.69
N GLY A 136 -1.24 6.18 18.44
CA GLY A 136 0.02 6.39 17.73
C GLY A 136 0.86 5.11 17.57
N TRP A 137 0.50 4.04 18.25
CA TRP A 137 1.18 2.75 18.23
C TRP A 137 0.37 1.76 17.40
N CYS A 138 1.02 0.97 16.53
CA CYS A 138 0.30 -0.04 15.76
C CYS A 138 0.05 -1.28 16.63
N ASP A 139 -1.16 -1.40 17.17
CA ASP A 139 -1.60 -2.52 18.01
C ASP A 139 -2.20 -3.64 17.15
N PRO A 140 -1.53 -4.80 16.99
CA PRO A 140 -1.99 -5.86 16.09
C PRO A 140 -3.38 -6.41 16.43
N GLY A 141 -3.77 -6.40 17.71
CA GLY A 141 -5.12 -6.79 18.16
C GLY A 141 -6.21 -5.76 17.83
N CYS A 142 -5.83 -4.49 17.70
CA CYS A 142 -6.71 -3.37 17.32
C CYS A 142 -6.73 -3.13 15.81
N ASN A 143 -5.79 -3.73 15.09
CA ASN A 143 -5.63 -3.60 13.66
C ASN A 143 -6.68 -4.39 12.85
N THR A 144 -7.97 -4.23 13.15
CA THR A 144 -9.08 -4.91 12.46
C THR A 144 -10.16 -3.93 12.03
N ALA A 145 -10.98 -4.29 11.05
CA ALA A 145 -12.02 -3.40 10.53
C ALA A 145 -13.00 -2.91 11.62
N GLY A 146 -13.30 -3.75 12.63
CA GLY A 146 -14.19 -3.40 13.74
C GLY A 146 -13.68 -2.25 14.61
N TYR A 147 -12.36 -2.07 14.69
CA TYR A 147 -11.72 -0.98 15.42
C TYR A 147 -11.18 0.11 14.48
N ARG A 148 -11.66 0.13 13.22
CA ARG A 148 -11.19 1.02 12.15
C ARG A 148 -9.67 0.93 11.99
N TYR A 149 -9.15 -0.27 12.18
CA TYR A 149 -7.75 -0.61 12.06
C TYR A 149 -6.86 0.28 12.91
N ASP A 150 -7.17 0.25 14.20
CA ASP A 150 -6.48 1.03 15.20
C ASP A 150 -6.56 2.54 14.95
N ASP A 151 -7.73 3.01 14.47
CA ASP A 151 -7.96 4.38 13.98
C ASP A 151 -6.83 4.90 13.06
N GLY A 152 -6.24 3.98 12.29
CA GLY A 152 -5.19 4.25 11.32
C GLY A 152 -3.76 4.26 11.86
N ASP A 153 -3.49 3.85 13.10
CA ASP A 153 -2.11 3.76 13.66
C ASP A 153 -1.20 2.84 12.86
N CYS A 154 -1.75 1.72 12.38
CA CYS A 154 -1.00 0.71 11.65
C CYS A 154 -0.64 1.07 10.21
N CYS A 155 -1.00 2.27 9.75
CA CYS A 155 -0.68 2.74 8.42
C CYS A 155 0.00 4.11 8.39
N PRO A 156 1.07 4.30 7.58
CA PRO A 156 1.77 5.57 7.49
C PRO A 156 0.85 6.72 7.07
N ASP A 157 -0.06 6.43 6.13
CA ASP A 157 -0.90 7.45 5.51
C ASP A 157 -2.04 7.94 6.41
N THR A 158 -2.42 7.15 7.40
CA THR A 158 -3.55 7.44 8.31
C THR A 158 -3.11 7.81 9.71
N CYS A 159 -1.86 7.49 10.09
CA CYS A 159 -1.42 7.68 11.46
C CYS A 159 -1.24 9.17 11.85
N GLY A 160 -1.08 10.08 10.88
CA GLY A 160 -0.73 11.49 11.14
C GLY A 160 -1.87 12.48 11.44
N ALA A 161 -3.13 12.05 11.59
CA ALA A 161 -4.27 13.00 11.57
C ALA A 161 -4.58 13.71 12.90
N ARG A 162 -4.03 13.29 14.06
CA ARG A 162 -4.43 13.79 15.40
C ARG A 162 -3.24 13.88 16.37
N ARG A 163 -3.40 14.60 17.50
CA ARG A 163 -2.46 14.51 18.64
C ARG A 163 -2.58 13.11 19.23
N ARG A 164 -1.52 12.30 19.09
CA ARG A 164 -1.43 10.92 19.56
C ARG A 164 -0.46 10.82 20.73
N ARG A 165 -0.57 9.73 21.50
CA ARG A 165 0.29 9.45 22.67
C ARG A 165 1.69 9.03 22.22
N TYR A 166 1.76 8.23 21.17
CA TYR A 166 2.99 7.73 20.57
C TYR A 166 3.24 8.35 19.19
N ARG A 167 4.50 8.31 18.76
CA ARG A 167 4.88 8.70 17.39
C ARG A 167 4.57 7.54 16.44
N CYS A 168 3.86 7.86 15.37
CA CYS A 168 3.53 6.91 14.31
C CYS A 168 4.72 6.13 13.78
N GLY A 169 4.54 4.81 13.67
CA GLY A 169 5.55 3.90 13.13
C GLY A 169 6.64 3.48 14.11
N ILE A 170 6.57 3.89 15.38
CA ILE A 170 7.50 3.43 16.42
C ILE A 170 7.46 1.90 16.60
N ALA A 171 6.27 1.30 16.42
CA ALA A 171 6.04 -0.14 16.42
C ALA A 171 6.18 -0.80 15.04
N GLY A 172 6.63 -0.05 14.03
CA GLY A 172 6.45 -0.38 12.63
C GLY A 172 5.01 -0.13 12.14
N TYR A 173 4.78 -0.46 10.86
CA TYR A 173 3.46 -0.38 10.23
C TYR A 173 3.05 -1.77 9.77
N ASN A 174 1.77 -2.10 9.96
CA ASN A 174 1.18 -3.37 9.52
C ASN A 174 -0.14 -3.10 8.80
N CYS A 175 -0.09 -2.39 7.67
CA CYS A 175 -1.29 -2.06 6.92
C CYS A 175 -2.01 -3.31 6.41
N HIS A 176 -3.26 -3.52 6.81
CA HIS A 176 -4.12 -4.47 6.09
C HIS A 176 -4.60 -3.85 4.76
N GLN A 177 -4.69 -4.67 3.72
CA GLN A 177 -5.30 -4.25 2.45
C GLN A 177 -6.73 -3.75 2.71
N GLY A 178 -7.05 -2.55 2.22
CA GLY A 178 -8.35 -1.89 2.42
C GLY A 178 -8.44 -0.90 3.59
N GLN A 179 -7.35 -0.67 4.34
CA GLN A 179 -7.35 0.17 5.55
C GLN A 179 -7.58 1.67 5.37
N SER A 180 -7.16 2.21 4.23
CA SER A 180 -7.34 3.61 3.91
C SER A 180 -7.89 3.67 2.51
N GLY A 181 -9.22 3.71 2.39
CA GLY A 181 -9.82 4.16 1.15
C GLY A 181 -9.17 5.49 0.72
N PRO A 182 -9.22 5.84 -0.57
CA PRO A 182 -8.66 7.08 -1.04
C PRO A 182 -9.15 8.26 -0.19
N PRO A 183 -8.28 9.22 0.18
CA PRO A 183 -8.71 10.40 0.90
C PRO A 183 -9.88 11.08 0.19
N ALA A 184 -10.85 11.62 0.93
CA ALA A 184 -12.00 12.31 0.34
C ALA A 184 -11.57 13.49 -0.57
N ALA A 185 -10.44 14.13 -0.26
CA ALA A 185 -9.83 15.15 -1.12
C ALA A 185 -9.43 14.58 -2.49
N PHE A 186 -8.91 13.36 -2.56
CA PHE A 186 -8.58 12.71 -3.83
C PHE A 186 -9.85 12.45 -4.65
N THR A 187 -10.87 11.82 -4.07
CA THR A 187 -12.10 11.45 -4.80
C THR A 187 -12.92 12.66 -5.26
N SER A 188 -12.96 13.74 -4.47
CA SER A 188 -13.73 14.95 -4.78
C SER A 188 -13.02 15.90 -5.75
N THR A 189 -11.69 15.90 -5.80
CA THR A 189 -10.93 16.85 -6.63
C THR A 189 -10.25 16.23 -7.84
N THR A 190 -10.26 14.90 -7.97
CA THR A 190 -9.66 14.20 -9.09
C THR A 190 -10.73 13.72 -10.07
N ARG A 191 -10.50 13.94 -11.35
CA ARG A 191 -11.33 13.44 -12.44
C ARG A 191 -10.47 12.95 -13.60
N LEU A 192 -10.94 11.90 -14.27
CA LEU A 192 -10.41 11.50 -15.57
C LEU A 192 -11.15 12.28 -16.65
N CYS A 193 -10.41 12.87 -17.57
CA CYS A 193 -10.98 13.58 -18.71
C CYS A 193 -10.47 13.02 -20.03
N TYR A 194 -11.35 13.07 -21.02
CA TYR A 194 -11.16 12.67 -22.40
C TYR A 194 -11.56 13.84 -23.28
N ARG A 195 -10.81 14.11 -24.35
CA ARG A 195 -11.20 15.10 -25.36
C ARG A 195 -10.95 14.56 -26.75
N TRP A 196 -11.73 15.09 -27.69
CA TRP A 196 -11.68 14.64 -29.07
C TRP A 196 -11.95 15.75 -30.08
N TYR A 197 -11.33 15.64 -31.26
CA TYR A 197 -11.50 16.54 -32.39
C TYR A 197 -11.60 15.71 -33.68
N PRO A 198 -12.46 16.09 -34.64
CA PRO A 198 -12.53 15.39 -35.91
C PRO A 198 -11.41 15.93 -36.81
N ASP A 199 -10.88 15.07 -37.65
CA ASP A 199 -9.90 15.42 -38.66
C ASP A 199 -10.52 15.13 -40.02
N GLY A 200 -11.47 15.98 -40.45
CA GLY A 200 -12.32 15.72 -41.62
C GLY A 200 -13.80 15.85 -41.27
N ASP A 201 -14.59 14.82 -41.56
CA ASP A 201 -16.02 14.83 -41.27
C ASP A 201 -16.28 14.85 -39.74
N GLY A 202 -16.89 15.94 -39.27
CA GLY A 202 -17.26 16.12 -37.87
C GLY A 202 -18.24 15.07 -37.33
N GLY A 203 -19.00 14.41 -38.21
CA GLY A 203 -19.94 13.35 -37.86
C GLY A 203 -19.29 12.02 -37.49
N GLN A 204 -18.00 11.83 -37.77
CA GLN A 204 -17.30 10.59 -37.44
C GLN A 204 -16.98 10.45 -35.95
N CYS A 205 -16.93 11.57 -35.23
CA CYS A 205 -16.46 11.56 -33.85
C CYS A 205 -17.52 12.15 -32.91
N GLY A 206 -17.63 11.57 -31.72
CA GLY A 206 -18.42 12.04 -30.59
C GLY A 206 -19.91 11.74 -30.63
N GLY A 207 -20.55 11.63 -31.80
CA GLY A 207 -22.00 11.34 -31.89
C GLY A 207 -22.87 12.34 -31.10
N GLY A 208 -22.49 13.63 -31.09
CA GLY A 208 -23.17 14.68 -30.33
C GLY A 208 -22.69 14.87 -28.89
N ALA A 209 -21.74 14.07 -28.41
CA ALA A 209 -21.10 14.29 -27.12
C ALA A 209 -20.36 15.64 -27.06
N ALA A 210 -20.10 16.16 -25.86
CA ALA A 210 -19.24 17.33 -25.70
C ALA A 210 -17.80 17.01 -26.13
N ARG A 211 -17.07 18.02 -26.63
CA ARG A 211 -15.65 17.92 -27.05
C ARG A 211 -14.71 17.48 -25.94
N GLN A 212 -15.13 17.67 -24.69
CA GLN A 212 -14.43 17.22 -23.50
C GLN A 212 -15.43 16.54 -22.58
N LEU A 213 -15.11 15.31 -22.18
CA LEU A 213 -15.87 14.49 -21.27
C LEU A 213 -15.01 14.27 -20.03
N CYS A 214 -15.60 14.36 -18.84
CA CYS A 214 -14.88 14.08 -17.60
C CYS A 214 -15.75 13.26 -16.66
N ALA A 215 -15.10 12.50 -15.79
CA ALA A 215 -15.75 11.75 -14.72
C ALA A 215 -14.92 11.82 -13.45
N SER A 216 -15.59 12.03 -12.33
CA SER A 216 -14.98 11.93 -11.01
C SER A 216 -14.46 10.53 -10.74
N VAL A 217 -13.59 10.38 -9.73
CA VAL A 217 -13.19 9.05 -9.26
C VAL A 217 -14.42 8.22 -8.91
N ASP A 218 -14.33 6.94 -9.24
CA ASP A 218 -15.40 5.93 -9.17
C ASP A 218 -16.58 6.14 -10.13
N GLN A 219 -16.49 7.11 -11.04
CA GLN A 219 -17.46 7.31 -12.11
C GLN A 219 -16.84 7.02 -13.48
N MET A 220 -17.71 6.92 -14.49
CA MET A 220 -17.35 6.73 -15.88
C MET A 220 -17.71 7.99 -16.66
N THR A 221 -16.92 8.38 -17.66
CA THR A 221 -17.27 9.50 -18.54
C THR A 221 -18.59 9.20 -19.26
N PRO A 222 -19.34 10.22 -19.72
CA PRO A 222 -20.33 10.00 -20.76
C PRO A 222 -19.72 9.24 -21.94
N TYR A 223 -20.57 8.55 -22.71
CA TYR A 223 -20.10 7.83 -23.88
C TYR A 223 -19.66 8.80 -24.97
N TYR A 224 -18.46 8.57 -25.47
CA TYR A 224 -17.99 9.03 -26.77
C TYR A 224 -18.38 8.00 -27.83
N ARG A 225 -18.81 8.43 -29.02
CA ARG A 225 -19.06 7.54 -30.16
C ARG A 225 -17.99 7.78 -31.23
N ASP A 226 -17.26 6.74 -31.58
CA ASP A 226 -16.44 6.70 -32.80
C ASP A 226 -17.27 6.05 -33.90
N ASP A 227 -17.43 6.74 -35.02
CA ASP A 227 -18.17 6.24 -36.18
C ASP A 227 -17.14 5.90 -37.26
N THR A 228 -17.00 4.60 -37.47
CA THR A 228 -16.00 3.98 -38.35
C THR A 228 -16.50 3.85 -39.78
N ASP A 229 -17.55 4.57 -40.15
CA ASP A 229 -18.07 4.54 -41.51
C ASP A 229 -17.10 5.17 -42.52
N ASN A 230 -17.29 4.79 -43.78
CA ASN A 230 -16.36 4.93 -44.91
C ASN A 230 -16.12 6.38 -45.39
N ARG A 231 -16.25 7.36 -44.50
CA ARG A 231 -16.06 8.77 -44.76
C ARG A 231 -14.59 9.13 -44.55
N GLY A 232 -14.15 10.17 -45.23
CA GLY A 232 -12.76 10.60 -45.15
C GLY A 232 -12.51 11.37 -43.85
N GLY A 233 -11.48 10.97 -43.13
CA GLY A 233 -11.04 11.64 -41.91
C GLY A 233 -10.80 10.68 -40.76
N GLY A 234 -10.75 11.22 -39.57
CA GLY A 234 -10.55 10.42 -38.37
C GLY A 234 -10.78 11.18 -37.08
N CYS A 235 -10.54 10.52 -35.97
CA CYS A 235 -10.77 11.05 -34.64
C CYS A 235 -9.46 11.24 -33.89
N ARG A 236 -9.18 12.49 -33.51
CA ARG A 236 -8.03 12.85 -32.66
C ARG A 236 -8.46 12.85 -31.21
N MET A 237 -7.91 11.94 -30.42
CA MET A 237 -8.26 11.67 -29.04
C MET A 237 -7.10 11.96 -28.09
N SER A 238 -7.41 12.44 -26.89
CA SER A 238 -6.41 12.72 -25.87
C SER A 238 -7.03 12.57 -24.48
N TRP A 239 -6.23 12.13 -23.52
CA TRP A 239 -6.69 11.88 -22.15
C TRP A 239 -5.89 12.72 -21.15
N ARG A 240 -6.49 13.03 -20.01
CA ARG A 240 -5.79 13.61 -18.86
C ARG A 240 -6.38 13.14 -17.55
N ILE A 241 -5.58 13.22 -16.50
CA ILE A 241 -6.08 13.26 -15.13
C ILE A 241 -6.09 14.72 -14.73
N GLU A 242 -7.24 15.26 -14.37
CA GLU A 242 -7.33 16.61 -13.82
C GLU A 242 -7.54 16.53 -12.32
N SER A 243 -6.70 17.22 -11.56
CA SER A 243 -6.76 17.17 -10.11
C SER A 243 -6.04 18.31 -9.42
N SER A 244 -6.66 18.89 -8.39
CA SER A 244 -5.95 19.76 -7.44
C SER A 244 -5.26 18.98 -6.31
N TYR A 245 -5.53 17.67 -6.16
CA TYR A 245 -4.92 16.81 -5.13
C TYR A 245 -3.39 16.75 -5.24
N GLN A 246 -2.83 16.99 -6.44
CA GLN A 246 -1.38 17.04 -6.66
C GLN A 246 -0.66 18.10 -5.81
N TYR A 247 -1.39 19.13 -5.36
CA TYR A 247 -0.83 20.17 -4.50
C TYR A 247 -0.74 19.67 -3.04
N SER A 248 -1.64 18.77 -2.65
CA SER A 248 -1.71 18.19 -1.30
C SER A 248 -0.82 16.96 -1.12
N ALA A 249 -0.54 16.21 -2.19
CA ALA A 249 0.26 14.98 -2.12
C ALA A 249 1.42 15.00 -3.13
N SER A 250 2.66 15.01 -2.62
CA SER A 250 3.87 15.09 -3.45
C SER A 250 4.02 13.89 -4.40
N TRP A 251 3.69 12.67 -3.95
CA TRP A 251 3.72 11.48 -4.80
C TRP A 251 2.78 11.60 -6.00
N PHE A 252 1.63 12.27 -5.85
CA PHE A 252 0.61 12.35 -6.89
C PHE A 252 1.06 13.19 -8.09
N ARG A 253 2.01 14.11 -7.91
CA ARG A 253 2.60 14.90 -9.00
C ARG A 253 3.33 14.05 -10.03
N ASN A 254 3.80 12.87 -9.63
CA ASN A 254 4.52 11.94 -10.49
C ASN A 254 3.59 10.88 -11.10
N VAL A 255 2.28 10.95 -10.84
CA VAL A 255 1.31 10.08 -11.51
C VAL A 255 1.19 10.49 -12.97
N GLN A 256 1.12 9.50 -13.85
CA GLN A 256 0.92 9.71 -15.28
C GLN A 256 -0.23 8.85 -15.79
N LEU A 257 -1.00 9.40 -16.73
CA LEU A 257 -1.92 8.62 -17.55
C LEU A 257 -1.22 8.26 -18.85
N CYS A 258 -1.12 6.97 -19.12
CA CYS A 258 -0.43 6.45 -20.30
C CYS A 258 -1.40 5.67 -21.19
N TYR A 259 -1.18 5.77 -22.50
CA TYR A 259 -1.75 4.86 -23.47
C TYR A 259 -0.66 4.33 -24.39
N ARG A 260 -0.93 3.18 -25.01
CA ARG A 260 -0.11 2.61 -26.08
C ARG A 260 -1.02 2.05 -27.14
N TRP A 261 -0.50 1.93 -28.34
CA TRP A 261 -1.25 1.40 -29.47
C TRP A 261 -0.35 0.68 -30.47
N TYR A 262 -0.97 -0.15 -31.29
CA TYR A 262 -0.40 -0.68 -32.51
C TYR A 262 -1.50 -0.90 -33.55
N ALA A 263 -1.14 -0.79 -34.83
CA ALA A 263 -2.05 -1.06 -35.93
C ALA A 263 -2.18 -2.57 -36.16
N ASP A 264 -3.38 -3.00 -36.51
CA ASP A 264 -3.75 -4.36 -36.91
C ASP A 264 -4.09 -4.34 -38.41
N GLY A 265 -3.10 -4.08 -39.26
CA GLY A 265 -3.29 -3.82 -40.70
C GLY A 265 -2.45 -2.63 -41.16
N ASP A 266 -3.09 -1.63 -41.76
CA ASP A 266 -2.41 -0.42 -42.22
C ASP A 266 -1.95 0.46 -41.04
N GLY A 267 -0.63 0.61 -40.89
CA GLY A 267 -0.01 1.46 -39.86
C GLY A 267 -0.41 2.93 -39.90
N GLY A 268 -0.93 3.43 -41.03
CA GLY A 268 -1.43 4.80 -41.17
C GLY A 268 -2.80 5.03 -40.56
N GLN A 269 -3.54 3.98 -40.19
CA GLN A 269 -4.85 4.11 -39.55
C GLN A 269 -4.76 4.51 -38.08
N CYS A 270 -3.64 4.18 -37.44
CA CYS A 270 -3.47 4.40 -36.02
C CYS A 270 -2.24 5.27 -35.85
N GLY A 271 -2.34 6.33 -35.06
CA GLY A 271 -1.08 6.87 -34.55
C GLY A 271 -1.12 8.17 -33.82
N SER A 272 0.01 8.49 -33.19
CA SER A 272 0.21 9.83 -32.68
C SER A 272 0.41 10.79 -33.86
N ALA A 273 -0.23 11.95 -33.84
CA ALA A 273 -0.02 13.01 -34.84
C ALA A 273 1.44 13.53 -34.90
N GLY A 274 2.36 12.98 -34.09
CA GLY A 274 3.78 13.33 -33.99
C GLY A 274 4.76 12.21 -34.32
N GLY A 275 4.35 11.12 -34.97
CA GLY A 275 5.29 10.16 -35.57
C GLY A 275 5.97 9.16 -34.61
N GLY A 276 5.43 8.93 -33.41
CA GLY A 276 5.85 7.79 -32.60
C GLY A 276 5.43 6.48 -33.26
N GLY A 277 6.37 5.57 -33.50
CA GLY A 277 6.10 4.28 -34.13
C GLY A 277 5.17 3.36 -33.32
N PRO A 278 4.68 2.28 -33.94
CA PRO A 278 3.89 1.26 -33.23
C PRO A 278 4.69 0.76 -32.01
N ASN A 279 4.02 0.63 -30.86
CA ASN A 279 4.58 0.30 -29.54
C ASN A 279 5.12 1.47 -28.67
N GLY A 280 4.96 2.72 -29.10
CA GLY A 280 5.22 3.88 -28.24
C GLY A 280 4.28 3.92 -27.01
N GLU A 281 4.85 4.12 -25.82
CA GLU A 281 4.10 4.51 -24.63
C GLU A 281 4.00 6.04 -24.59
N PHE A 282 2.77 6.55 -24.59
CA PHE A 282 2.48 7.99 -24.57
C PHE A 282 1.84 8.34 -23.23
N CYS A 283 2.57 9.07 -22.40
CA CYS A 283 2.14 9.44 -21.07
C CYS A 283 1.95 10.96 -20.93
N ALA A 284 1.03 11.36 -20.06
CA ALA A 284 0.92 12.73 -19.58
C ALA A 284 0.91 12.77 -18.06
N ALA A 285 1.56 13.79 -17.49
CA ALA A 285 1.46 14.09 -16.07
C ALA A 285 0.05 14.55 -15.69
N VAL A 286 -0.24 14.56 -14.39
CA VAL A 286 -1.47 15.16 -13.86
C VAL A 286 -1.61 16.61 -14.35
N ASN A 287 -2.84 16.98 -14.73
CA ASN A 287 -3.23 18.24 -15.37
C ASN A 287 -2.64 18.51 -16.75
N GLN A 288 -1.94 17.55 -17.35
CA GLN A 288 -1.49 17.60 -18.72
C GLN A 288 -2.27 16.63 -19.59
N TRP A 289 -2.46 17.01 -20.84
CA TRP A 289 -3.07 16.14 -21.85
C TRP A 289 -2.01 15.25 -22.47
N THR A 290 -2.35 13.99 -22.72
CA THR A 290 -1.52 13.13 -23.57
C THR A 290 -1.41 13.72 -24.96
N THR A 291 -0.38 13.34 -25.71
CA THR A 291 -0.35 13.55 -27.16
C THR A 291 -1.64 13.03 -27.78
N TYR A 292 -2.06 13.65 -28.88
CA TYR A 292 -3.21 13.14 -29.61
C TYR A 292 -2.88 11.78 -30.21
N TYR A 293 -3.72 10.80 -29.90
CA TYR A 293 -3.92 9.61 -30.70
C TYR A 293 -4.87 9.97 -31.85
N ARG A 294 -4.60 9.51 -33.07
CA ARG A 294 -5.43 9.65 -34.25
C ARG A 294 -5.88 8.25 -34.65
N ASP A 295 -7.19 8.11 -34.78
CA ASP A 295 -7.85 6.96 -35.37
C ASP A 295 -8.36 7.38 -36.75
N ASP A 296 -7.72 6.91 -37.81
CA ASP A 296 -8.12 7.15 -39.19
C ASP A 296 -9.16 6.10 -39.57
N THR A 297 -10.39 6.57 -39.80
CA THR A 297 -11.52 5.71 -40.17
C THR A 297 -11.69 5.65 -41.69
N ASP A 298 -10.59 5.80 -42.42
CA ASP A 298 -10.63 5.68 -43.86
C ASP A 298 -10.73 4.22 -44.29
N ARG A 299 -11.19 4.01 -45.53
CA ARG A 299 -11.70 2.73 -46.09
C ARG A 299 -10.70 1.57 -46.18
N ARG A 300 -9.56 1.67 -45.51
CA ARG A 300 -8.47 0.71 -45.54
C ARG A 300 -8.79 -0.43 -44.57
N GLY A 301 -8.36 -1.64 -44.92
CA GLY A 301 -8.57 -2.79 -44.05
C GLY A 301 -7.59 -2.74 -42.87
N GLY A 302 -8.09 -2.96 -41.66
CA GLY A 302 -7.22 -3.07 -40.51
C GLY A 302 -7.91 -2.75 -39.19
N GLY A 303 -7.36 -1.79 -38.46
CA GLY A 303 -7.87 -1.39 -37.15
C GLY A 303 -6.75 -1.05 -36.18
N CYS A 304 -7.15 -0.53 -35.04
CA CYS A 304 -6.26 -0.01 -34.03
C CYS A 304 -6.45 -0.72 -32.70
N ARG A 305 -5.34 -1.17 -32.12
CA ARG A 305 -5.36 -1.80 -30.81
C ARG A 305 -4.82 -0.84 -29.78
N MET A 306 -5.61 -0.54 -28.76
CA MET A 306 -5.32 0.43 -27.72
C MET A 306 -5.33 -0.20 -26.34
N SER A 307 -4.46 0.30 -25.46
CA SER A 307 -4.37 -0.14 -24.07
C SER A 307 -3.94 1.03 -23.19
N TRP A 308 -4.51 1.13 -22.00
CA TRP A 308 -4.29 2.26 -21.09
C TRP A 308 -3.71 1.81 -19.76
N ARG A 309 -2.99 2.70 -19.08
CA ARG A 309 -2.42 2.47 -17.76
C ARG A 309 -2.40 3.75 -16.94
N LEU A 310 -2.75 3.62 -15.66
CA LEU A 310 -2.44 4.62 -14.64
C LEU A 310 -1.06 4.29 -14.05
N LYS A 311 -0.04 5.11 -14.32
CA LYS A 311 1.35 4.91 -13.88
C LYS A 311 1.62 5.71 -12.61
N LEU A 312 2.01 5.03 -11.54
CA LEU A 312 2.23 5.60 -10.21
C LEU A 312 3.70 5.46 -9.83
N PRO A 313 4.26 6.41 -9.06
CA PRO A 313 5.60 6.24 -8.50
C PRO A 313 5.62 5.14 -7.44
N TYR A 314 6.81 4.61 -7.13
CA TYR A 314 7.00 3.54 -6.15
C TYR A 314 6.58 3.93 -4.72
N ASN A 315 6.66 5.21 -4.39
CA ASN A 315 6.28 5.78 -3.09
C ASN A 315 4.78 6.14 -3.00
N ALA A 316 3.97 5.74 -3.99
CA ALA A 316 2.53 5.90 -3.89
C ALA A 316 1.95 5.06 -2.73
N PRO A 317 0.94 5.58 -2.02
CA PRO A 317 0.30 4.87 -0.91
C PRO A 317 -0.33 3.56 -1.39
N SER A 318 -0.51 2.61 -0.47
CA SER A 318 -1.05 1.27 -0.80
C SER A 318 -2.38 1.35 -1.54
N TRP A 319 -3.31 2.16 -1.05
CA TRP A 319 -4.64 2.33 -1.67
C TRP A 319 -4.58 2.86 -3.11
N ALA A 320 -3.59 3.70 -3.44
CA ALA A 320 -3.44 4.23 -4.78
C ALA A 320 -2.99 3.13 -5.75
N ARG A 321 -2.18 2.19 -5.26
CA ARG A 321 -1.76 0.99 -6.01
C ARG A 321 -2.91 0.01 -6.22
N ASP A 322 -4.04 0.19 -5.54
CA ASP A 322 -5.26 -0.61 -5.72
C ASP A 322 -6.25 0.03 -6.69
N LEU A 323 -6.02 1.27 -7.14
CA LEU A 323 -6.85 1.91 -8.13
C LEU A 323 -6.86 1.13 -9.45
N ASN A 324 -8.03 1.07 -10.08
CA ASN A 324 -8.19 0.52 -11.41
C ASN A 324 -8.41 1.64 -12.43
N LEU A 325 -7.72 1.61 -13.57
CA LEU A 325 -8.14 2.34 -14.76
C LEU A 325 -9.05 1.45 -15.57
N CYS A 326 -10.28 1.89 -15.78
CA CYS A 326 -11.31 1.15 -16.48
C CYS A 326 -11.72 1.83 -17.78
N TYR A 327 -12.03 1.00 -18.75
CA TYR A 327 -12.53 1.33 -20.07
C TYR A 327 -13.75 0.46 -20.36
N TYR A 328 -14.83 1.09 -20.77
CA TYR A 328 -16.07 0.45 -21.17
C TYR A 328 -16.35 0.72 -22.63
N TRP A 329 -16.86 -0.30 -23.32
CA TRP A 329 -17.24 -0.14 -24.71
C TRP A 329 -18.45 -1.00 -25.10
N TYR A 330 -19.22 -0.49 -26.05
CA TYR A 330 -20.35 -1.18 -26.69
C TYR A 330 -20.36 -0.87 -28.19
N PRO A 331 -20.80 -1.80 -29.05
CA PRO A 331 -20.88 -1.52 -30.46
C PRO A 331 -22.15 -0.70 -30.73
N ASP A 332 -22.10 0.14 -31.74
CA ASP A 332 -23.22 0.91 -32.24
C ASP A 332 -23.48 0.52 -33.69
N GLY A 333 -23.92 -0.72 -33.90
CA GLY A 333 -24.01 -1.34 -35.23
C GLY A 333 -23.38 -2.73 -35.22
N ASP A 334 -22.43 -2.98 -36.14
CA ASP A 334 -21.74 -4.26 -36.22
C ASP A 334 -20.84 -4.50 -34.99
N GLY A 335 -21.17 -5.53 -34.20
CA GLY A 335 -20.42 -5.94 -33.02
C GLY A 335 -18.97 -6.31 -33.28
N GLY A 336 -18.62 -6.70 -34.51
CA GLY A 336 -17.25 -7.03 -34.93
C GLY A 336 -16.34 -5.82 -35.07
N GLN A 337 -16.89 -4.59 -35.04
CA GLN A 337 -16.09 -3.38 -35.19
C GLN A 337 -15.34 -2.99 -33.92
N CYS A 338 -15.78 -3.48 -32.76
CA CYS A 338 -15.27 -2.99 -31.49
C CYS A 338 -14.79 -4.16 -30.61
N GLY A 339 -13.75 -3.91 -29.81
CA GLY A 339 -13.18 -4.79 -28.81
C GLY A 339 -12.32 -5.96 -29.32
N GLY A 340 -12.61 -6.54 -30.48
CA GLY A 340 -11.85 -7.70 -30.97
C GLY A 340 -11.97 -8.93 -30.06
N GLY A 341 -13.17 -9.15 -29.50
CA GLY A 341 -13.51 -10.33 -28.69
C GLY A 341 -13.20 -10.24 -27.19
N VAL A 342 -12.70 -9.09 -26.72
CA VAL A 342 -12.46 -8.87 -25.28
C VAL A 342 -13.74 -8.56 -24.49
N SER A 343 -13.65 -8.50 -23.16
CA SER A 343 -14.76 -8.08 -22.30
C SER A 343 -15.20 -6.64 -22.59
N ARG A 344 -16.49 -6.34 -22.42
CA ARG A 344 -17.08 -4.99 -22.50
C ARG A 344 -16.48 -4.01 -21.50
N GLN A 345 -15.97 -4.53 -20.40
CA GLN A 345 -15.26 -3.79 -19.38
C GLN A 345 -13.82 -4.29 -19.32
N LEU A 346 -12.89 -3.39 -19.60
CA LEU A 346 -11.46 -3.61 -19.48
C LEU A 346 -10.94 -2.77 -18.33
N CYS A 347 -10.49 -3.41 -17.27
CA CYS A 347 -9.86 -2.72 -16.15
C CYS A 347 -8.45 -3.23 -15.96
N ALA A 348 -7.56 -2.35 -15.50
CA ALA A 348 -6.25 -2.73 -15.01
C ALA A 348 -5.92 -1.96 -13.75
N ARG A 349 -5.34 -2.68 -12.79
CA ARG A 349 -4.77 -2.10 -11.59
C ARG A 349 -3.66 -1.14 -11.97
N ALA A 350 -3.46 -0.11 -11.15
CA ALA A 350 -2.34 0.81 -11.19
C ALA A 350 -1.03 0.10 -11.56
N ASN A 351 -0.23 0.73 -12.41
CA ASN A 351 1.00 0.21 -13.01
C ASN A 351 0.84 -0.98 -13.98
N SER A 352 -0.38 -1.46 -14.23
CA SER A 352 -0.67 -2.47 -15.25
C SER A 352 -1.46 -1.88 -16.41
N TYR A 353 -1.26 -2.45 -17.60
CA TYR A 353 -2.01 -2.09 -18.79
C TYR A 353 -3.33 -2.86 -18.85
N THR A 354 -4.40 -2.20 -19.30
CA THR A 354 -5.64 -2.90 -19.67
C THR A 354 -5.37 -3.92 -20.77
N PRO A 355 -6.20 -4.97 -20.91
CA PRO A 355 -6.24 -5.72 -22.16
C PRO A 355 -6.39 -4.77 -23.36
N TYR A 356 -5.87 -5.19 -24.52
CA TYR A 356 -6.01 -4.40 -25.73
C TYR A 356 -7.47 -4.40 -26.19
N TYR A 357 -8.03 -3.20 -26.32
CA TYR A 357 -9.25 -2.98 -27.09
C TYR A 357 -8.88 -2.83 -28.56
N ARG A 358 -9.64 -3.47 -29.46
CA ARG A 358 -9.50 -3.29 -30.91
C ARG A 358 -10.64 -2.42 -31.45
N ASP A 359 -10.31 -1.31 -32.09
CA ASP A 359 -11.21 -0.55 -32.94
C ASP A 359 -10.97 -0.98 -34.39
N ASP A 360 -11.98 -1.47 -35.08
CA ASP A 360 -11.89 -1.93 -36.46
C ASP A 360 -12.57 -0.91 -37.35
N THR A 361 -11.73 -0.14 -38.04
CA THR A 361 -12.09 0.96 -38.91
C THR A 361 -12.34 0.51 -40.34
N ASP A 362 -12.93 -0.67 -40.50
CA ASP A 362 -13.27 -1.19 -41.82
C ASP A 362 -14.60 -0.63 -42.35
N ASN A 363 -14.90 -0.96 -43.60
CA ASN A 363 -15.93 -0.29 -44.39
C ASN A 363 -17.40 -0.59 -43.98
N ARG A 364 -17.64 -0.97 -42.73
CA ARG A 364 -18.93 -1.41 -42.21
C ARG A 364 -19.63 -0.26 -41.49
N GLY A 365 -20.95 -0.18 -41.65
CA GLY A 365 -21.74 0.82 -40.96
C GLY A 365 -21.83 0.50 -39.47
N GLY A 366 -21.58 1.50 -38.62
CA GLY A 366 -21.71 1.32 -37.18
C GLY A 366 -20.84 2.28 -36.38
N GLY A 367 -19.99 1.72 -35.52
CA GLY A 367 -19.13 2.48 -34.63
C GLY A 367 -19.04 1.93 -33.22
N CYS A 368 -18.24 2.60 -32.40
CA CYS A 368 -17.89 2.16 -31.07
C CYS A 368 -18.23 3.24 -30.04
N ARG A 369 -19.04 2.88 -29.05
CA ARG A 369 -19.31 3.74 -27.90
C ARG A 369 -18.33 3.42 -26.80
N MET A 370 -17.64 4.44 -26.30
CA MET A 370 -16.52 4.30 -25.38
C MET A 370 -16.66 5.19 -24.15
N SER A 371 -16.21 4.70 -23.01
CA SER A 371 -16.20 5.45 -21.76
C SER A 371 -15.00 5.05 -20.90
N TRP A 372 -14.43 6.01 -20.16
CA TRP A 372 -13.25 5.81 -19.33
C TRP A 372 -13.51 6.25 -17.89
N GLY A 373 -12.81 5.66 -16.93
CA GLY A 373 -12.95 6.04 -15.52
C GLY A 373 -11.84 5.46 -14.64
N ILE A 374 -11.58 6.14 -13.52
CA ILE A 374 -10.72 5.61 -12.45
C ILE A 374 -11.64 5.01 -11.40
N LYS A 375 -11.49 3.71 -11.12
CA LYS A 375 -12.34 2.95 -10.20
C LYS A 375 -11.60 2.60 -8.91
N LEU A 376 -12.34 2.63 -7.81
CA LEU A 376 -11.89 2.09 -6.54
C LEU A 376 -12.09 0.57 -6.57
N ASN A 377 -11.17 -0.17 -5.93
CA ASN A 377 -11.22 -1.63 -5.88
C ASN A 377 -11.72 -2.14 -4.52
#